data_AF-X1H0K4-F1
#
_entry.id   AF-X1H0K4-F1
#
_cell.length_a   1.000
_cell.length_b   1.000
_cell.length_c   1.000
_cell.angle_alpha   90.00
_cell.angle_beta   90.00
_cell.angle_gamma   90.00
#
_symmetry.space_group_name_H-M   'P 1'
#
loop_
_entity.id
_entity.type
_entity.pdbx_description
1 polymer ?
#
loop_
_entity_poly.entity_id
_entity_poly.type
_entity_poly.pdbx_seq_one_letter_code
_entity_poly.pdbx_strand_id
1 'polypeptide(L)'
;MKILYKSTRVGKDGIPFKMYKIRTMVSGADRMGPCSTGLGDQRVTRLGWLLHKYKLDELPNLFNVLKGEMSLVGPRPYVPEDFATLPREQRRTLTKVKPGCTSPATLLVPFEEEAI
;
A
#
# COMPACT_ATOMS: atom_id res chain seq x y z
N MET A 1 8.10 7.00 18.82
CA MET A 1 8.03 6.24 17.55
C MET A 1 6.56 5.94 17.24
N LYS A 2 6.03 6.33 16.06
CA LYS A 2 4.63 6.02 15.69
C LYS A 2 4.58 4.65 15.01
N ILE A 3 3.86 3.71 15.62
CA ILE A 3 3.69 2.32 15.12
C ILE A 3 2.80 2.28 13.87
N LEU A 4 1.79 3.15 13.80
CA LEU A 4 0.92 3.28 12.61
C LEU A 4 1.50 4.30 11.64
N TYR A 5 1.68 3.86 10.40
CA TYR A 5 1.93 4.70 9.24
C TYR A 5 0.61 4.93 8.47
N LYS A 6 0.46 6.14 7.91
CA LYS A 6 -0.71 6.51 7.10
C LYS A 6 -0.22 7.04 5.76
N SER A 7 -0.69 6.45 4.67
CA SER A 7 -0.42 6.92 3.32
C SER A 7 -1.68 7.43 2.66
N THR A 8 -1.58 8.50 1.88
CA THR A 8 -2.69 8.91 1.00
C THR A 8 -2.72 7.96 -0.19
N ARG A 9 -3.90 7.47 -0.55
CA ARG A 9 -4.11 6.60 -1.69
C ARG A 9 -5.35 6.98 -2.46
N VAL A 10 -5.39 6.63 -3.74
CA VAL A 10 -6.55 6.86 -4.60
C VAL A 10 -7.58 5.76 -4.37
N GLY A 11 -8.80 6.16 -4.04
CA GLY A 11 -9.94 5.29 -3.80
C GLY A 11 -10.91 5.22 -4.98
N LYS A 12 -12.10 4.69 -4.70
CA LYS A 12 -13.21 4.63 -5.66
C LYS A 12 -13.54 6.05 -6.15
N ASP A 13 -13.88 6.17 -7.43
CA ASP A 13 -14.24 7.41 -8.10
C ASP A 13 -13.12 8.47 -8.07
N GLY A 14 -11.88 8.05 -7.77
CA GLY A 14 -10.72 8.93 -7.64
C GLY A 14 -10.64 9.64 -6.29
N ILE A 15 -11.53 9.33 -5.34
CA ILE A 15 -11.59 9.99 -4.03
C ILE A 15 -10.39 9.54 -3.18
N PRO A 16 -9.51 10.44 -2.75
CA PRO A 16 -8.37 10.06 -1.91
C PRO A 16 -8.81 9.63 -0.51
N PHE A 17 -8.13 8.62 0.04
CA PHE A 17 -8.35 8.16 1.42
C PHE A 17 -7.02 7.90 2.13
N LYS A 18 -7.07 7.70 3.45
CA LYS A 18 -5.89 7.37 4.27
C LYS A 18 -5.82 5.86 4.50
N MET A 19 -4.88 5.22 3.83
CA MET A 19 -4.55 3.80 4.02
C MET A 19 -3.67 3.64 5.27
N TYR A 20 -3.98 2.66 6.12
CA TYR A 20 -3.26 2.42 7.38
C TYR A 20 -2.34 1.20 7.27
N LYS A 21 -1.08 1.34 7.69
CA LYS A 21 -0.13 0.25 7.78
C LYS A 21 0.64 0.26 9.09
N ILE A 22 1.19 -0.87 9.48
CA ILE A 22 2.22 -0.92 10.53
C ILE A 22 3.53 -0.42 9.92
N ARG A 23 4.22 0.48 10.61
CA ARG A 23 5.54 0.95 10.20
C ARG A 23 6.53 -0.22 10.28
N THR A 24 7.12 -0.58 9.14
CA THR A 24 8.09 -1.68 9.06
C THR A 24 9.53 -1.18 8.96
N MET A 25 9.72 0.06 8.49
CA MET A 25 11.03 0.68 8.35
C MET A 25 11.45 1.58 9.53
N VAL A 26 12.76 1.80 9.64
CA VAL A 26 13.37 2.75 10.59
C VAL A 26 12.90 4.18 10.33
N SER A 27 13.01 5.04 11.35
CA SER A 27 12.66 6.46 11.20
C SER A 27 13.66 7.14 10.25
N GLY A 28 13.17 7.86 9.25
CA GLY A 28 14.01 8.52 8.24
C GLY A 28 14.37 7.66 7.03
N ALA A 29 13.77 6.46 6.88
CA ALA A 29 13.97 5.57 5.74
C ALA A 29 13.69 6.23 4.37
N ASP A 30 12.79 7.22 4.35
CA ASP A 30 12.47 8.08 3.19
C ASP A 30 13.66 8.90 2.69
N ARG A 31 14.65 9.17 3.56
CA ARG A 31 15.85 9.95 3.24
C ARG A 31 17.06 9.10 2.88
N MET A 32 16.94 7.77 2.99
CA MET A 32 18.06 6.84 2.94
C MET A 32 18.18 6.08 1.61
N GLY A 33 17.28 6.30 0.65
CA GLY A 33 17.33 5.61 -0.65
C GLY A 33 15.99 5.62 -1.41
N PRO A 34 15.91 4.94 -2.57
CA PRO A 34 14.71 4.87 -3.41
C PRO A 34 13.49 4.28 -2.67
N CYS A 35 12.27 4.57 -3.15
CA CYS A 35 11.02 4.09 -2.54
C CYS A 35 10.82 2.56 -2.65
N SER A 36 11.53 1.89 -3.57
CA SER A 36 11.51 0.43 -3.68
C SER A 36 12.52 -0.19 -2.71
N THR A 37 12.13 -1.31 -2.09
CA THR A 37 13.00 -2.10 -1.20
C THR A 37 13.45 -3.36 -1.92
N GLY A 38 14.75 -3.60 -1.87
CA GLY A 38 15.36 -4.85 -2.31
C GLY A 38 15.49 -5.85 -1.17
N LEU A 39 15.84 -7.08 -1.50
CA LEU A 39 16.26 -8.07 -0.51
C LEU A 39 17.46 -7.54 0.29
N GLY A 40 17.33 -7.46 1.61
CA GLY A 40 18.41 -7.00 2.50
C GLY A 40 18.48 -5.50 2.74
N ASP A 41 17.42 -4.75 2.44
CA ASP A 41 17.37 -3.31 2.72
C ASP A 41 17.55 -3.01 4.22
N GLN A 42 18.62 -2.29 4.55
CA GLN A 42 18.99 -1.94 5.93
C GLN A 42 17.95 -1.03 6.61
N ARG A 43 17.04 -0.43 5.84
CA ARG A 43 15.97 0.41 6.35
C ARG A 43 14.83 -0.40 6.95
N VAL A 44 14.68 -1.68 6.60
CA VAL A 44 13.63 -2.56 7.13
C VAL A 44 14.09 -3.18 8.46
N THR A 45 13.27 -3.03 9.50
CA THR A 45 13.59 -3.64 10.80
C THR A 45 13.41 -5.17 10.75
N ARG A 46 14.08 -5.93 11.62
CA ARG A 46 13.88 -7.40 11.70
C ARG A 46 12.41 -7.78 11.91
N LEU A 47 11.71 -7.00 12.74
CA LEU A 47 10.27 -7.16 12.95
C LEU A 47 9.48 -6.75 11.70
N GLY A 48 9.87 -5.66 11.03
CA GLY A 48 9.29 -5.24 9.76
C GLY A 48 9.38 -6.32 8.68
N TRP A 49 10.51 -7.00 8.57
CA TRP A 49 10.70 -8.12 7.65
C TRP A 49 9.73 -9.28 7.95
N LEU A 50 9.54 -9.64 9.23
CA LEU A 50 8.56 -10.64 9.63
C LEU A 50 7.13 -10.18 9.27
N LEU A 51 6.80 -8.92 9.54
CA LEU A 51 5.47 -8.37 9.22
C LEU A 51 5.18 -8.44 7.72
N HIS A 52 6.13 -8.04 6.86
CA HIS A 52 5.99 -8.17 5.39
C HIS A 52 5.87 -9.63 4.96
N LYS A 53 6.72 -10.52 5.48
CA LYS A 53 6.70 -11.95 5.12
C LYS A 53 5.32 -12.59 5.34
N TYR A 54 4.61 -12.15 6.38
CA TYR A 54 3.28 -12.65 6.72
C TYR A 54 2.14 -11.68 6.34
N LYS A 55 2.44 -10.60 5.59
CA LYS A 55 1.50 -9.51 5.24
C LYS A 55 0.73 -8.92 6.44
N LEU A 56 1.34 -8.97 7.63
CA LEU A 56 0.74 -8.48 8.87
C LEU A 56 0.79 -6.96 8.96
N ASP A 57 1.67 -6.30 8.19
CA ASP A 57 1.76 -4.85 8.13
C ASP A 57 0.52 -4.19 7.52
N GLU A 58 -0.24 -4.93 6.70
CA GLU A 58 -1.46 -4.48 6.04
C GLU A 58 -2.74 -4.79 6.83
N LEU A 59 -2.66 -5.48 7.98
CA LEU A 59 -3.82 -5.73 8.85
C LEU A 59 -4.61 -4.46 9.24
N PRO A 60 -3.99 -3.29 9.50
CA PRO A 60 -4.74 -2.08 9.79
C PRO A 60 -5.68 -1.62 8.66
N ASN A 61 -5.48 -2.08 7.41
CA ASN A 61 -6.39 -1.79 6.29
C ASN A 61 -7.79 -2.37 6.48
N LEU A 62 -7.96 -3.39 7.34
CA LEU A 62 -9.29 -3.90 7.71
C LEU A 62 -10.18 -2.77 8.27
N PHE A 63 -9.59 -1.77 8.92
CA PHE A 63 -10.34 -0.60 9.36
C PHE A 63 -10.87 0.25 8.19
N ASN A 64 -10.13 0.37 7.09
CA ASN A 64 -10.62 1.04 5.87
C ASN A 64 -11.75 0.25 5.21
N VAL A 65 -11.70 -1.09 5.28
CA VAL A 65 -12.80 -1.95 4.80
C VAL A 65 -14.06 -1.70 5.62
N LEU A 66 -13.95 -1.68 6.94
CA LEU A 66 -15.07 -1.38 7.84
C LEU A 66 -15.64 0.03 7.64
N LYS A 67 -14.80 1.02 7.32
CA LYS A 67 -15.22 2.38 6.94
C LYS A 67 -15.85 2.47 5.56
N GLY A 68 -15.75 1.43 4.75
CA GLY A 68 -16.23 1.43 3.37
C GLY A 68 -15.34 2.17 2.39
N GLU A 69 -14.10 2.52 2.75
CA GLU A 69 -13.10 3.12 1.85
C GLU A 69 -12.43 2.06 0.97
N MET A 70 -12.28 0.84 1.49
CA MET A 70 -11.69 -0.32 0.80
C MET A 70 -12.67 -1.52 0.76
N SER A 71 -12.30 -2.54 -0.02
CA SER A 71 -12.89 -3.88 0.00
C SER A 71 -11.82 -4.92 0.38
N LEU A 72 -12.23 -6.15 0.70
CA LEU A 72 -11.28 -7.25 0.91
C LEU A 72 -10.54 -7.59 -0.40
N VAL A 73 -11.28 -7.69 -1.51
CA VAL A 73 -10.77 -7.98 -2.84
C VAL A 73 -11.08 -6.83 -3.78
N GLY A 74 -10.07 -6.35 -4.51
CA GLY A 74 -10.17 -5.20 -5.42
C GLY A 74 -8.81 -4.82 -6.00
N PRO A 75 -8.72 -3.84 -6.92
CA PRO A 75 -7.44 -3.33 -7.41
C PRO A 75 -6.61 -2.74 -6.27
N ARG A 76 -5.29 -2.86 -6.34
CA ARG A 76 -4.40 -2.28 -5.32
C ARG A 76 -4.51 -0.73 -5.39
N PRO A 77 -4.65 -0.05 -4.24
CA PRO A 77 -4.71 1.40 -4.22
C PRO A 77 -3.36 2.01 -4.61
N TYR A 78 -3.37 2.97 -5.54
CA TYR A 78 -2.17 3.69 -5.99
C TYR A 78 -1.89 4.93 -5.14
N VAL A 79 -0.61 5.27 -5.01
CA VAL A 79 -0.15 6.61 -4.62
C VAL A 79 -0.70 7.64 -5.64
N PRO A 80 -1.23 8.80 -5.22
CA PRO A 80 -1.80 9.78 -6.15
C PRO A 80 -0.85 10.22 -7.27
N GLU A 81 0.44 10.37 -6.94
CA GLU A 81 1.50 10.74 -7.85
C GLU A 81 1.68 9.68 -8.95
N ASP A 82 1.81 8.40 -8.56
CA ASP A 82 1.93 7.29 -9.51
C ASP A 82 0.65 7.11 -10.33
N PHE A 83 -0.51 7.23 -9.69
CA PHE A 83 -1.80 7.15 -10.36
C PHE A 83 -1.94 8.20 -11.46
N ALA A 84 -1.43 9.42 -11.25
CA ALA A 84 -1.51 10.49 -12.22
C ALA A 84 -0.72 10.20 -13.53
N THR A 85 0.31 9.36 -13.45
CA THR A 85 1.11 8.94 -14.61
C THR A 85 0.38 7.92 -15.51
N LEU A 86 -0.66 7.26 -14.99
CA LEU A 86 -1.38 6.22 -15.73
C LEU A 86 -2.24 6.81 -16.88
N PRO A 87 -2.34 6.08 -18.01
CA PRO A 87 -3.32 6.34 -19.06
C PRO A 87 -4.74 6.58 -18.50
N ARG A 88 -5.48 7.53 -19.09
CA ARG A 88 -6.83 7.91 -18.63
C ARG A 88 -7.80 6.72 -18.55
N GLU A 89 -7.75 5.82 -19.52
CA GLU A 89 -8.62 4.64 -19.56
C GLU A 89 -8.31 3.65 -18.43
N GLN A 90 -7.03 3.48 -18.09
CA GLN A 90 -6.63 2.66 -16.93
C GLN A 90 -7.10 3.30 -15.63
N ARG A 91 -6.89 4.61 -15.46
CA ARG A 91 -7.38 5.35 -14.28
C ARG A 91 -8.88 5.18 -14.10
N ARG A 92 -9.66 5.37 -15.16
CA ARG A 92 -11.13 5.17 -15.14
C ARG A 92 -11.51 3.75 -14.75
N THR A 93 -10.78 2.75 -15.22
CA THR A 93 -11.08 1.36 -14.92
C THR A 93 -10.77 1.01 -13.47
N LEU A 94 -9.62 1.45 -12.97
CA LEU A 94 -9.15 1.17 -11.61
C LEU A 94 -10.01 1.84 -10.53
N THR A 95 -10.60 3.01 -10.82
CA THR A 95 -11.42 3.74 -9.83
C THR A 95 -12.90 3.38 -9.85
N LYS A 96 -13.38 2.53 -10.77
CA LYS A 96 -14.79 2.09 -10.82
C LYS A 96 -15.23 1.31 -9.58
N VAL A 97 -14.28 0.65 -8.92
CA VAL A 97 -14.54 -0.21 -7.76
C VAL A 97 -13.70 0.26 -6.57
N LYS A 98 -14.06 -0.19 -5.36
CA LYS A 98 -13.24 0.09 -4.18
C LYS A 98 -11.90 -0.64 -4.30
N PRO A 99 -10.79 -0.01 -3.89
CA PRO A 99 -9.50 -0.68 -3.82
C PRO A 99 -9.54 -1.83 -2.80
N GLY A 100 -8.76 -2.88 -3.06
CA GLY A 100 -8.71 -4.10 -2.26
C GLY A 100 -7.53 -4.17 -1.31
N CYS A 101 -7.70 -4.88 -0.19
CA CYS A 101 -6.57 -5.37 0.61
C CYS A 101 -5.72 -6.38 -0.18
N THR A 102 -6.36 -7.21 -1.00
CA THR A 102 -5.72 -8.07 -1.99
C THR A 102 -6.31 -7.85 -3.38
N SER A 103 -5.54 -8.17 -4.41
CA SER A 103 -5.98 -8.08 -5.80
C SER A 103 -5.65 -9.37 -6.57
N PRO A 104 -6.41 -9.73 -7.62
CA PRO A 104 -6.02 -10.81 -8.51
C PRO A 104 -4.62 -10.63 -9.11
N ALA A 105 -4.22 -9.38 -9.37
CA ALA A 105 -2.87 -9.06 -9.86
C ALA A 105 -1.78 -9.38 -8.82
N THR A 106 -2.06 -9.23 -7.53
CA THR A 106 -1.15 -9.57 -6.43
C THR A 106 -0.84 -11.08 -6.38
N LEU A 107 -1.76 -11.93 -6.85
CA LEU A 107 -1.51 -13.38 -6.97
C LEU A 107 -0.54 -13.69 -8.12
N LEU A 108 -0.53 -12.87 -9.16
CA LEU A 108 0.32 -13.02 -10.34
C LEU A 108 1.70 -12.36 -10.15
N VAL A 109 1.76 -11.30 -9.32
CA VAL A 109 2.97 -10.52 -9.05
C VAL A 109 3.17 -10.40 -7.52
N PRO A 110 3.78 -11.41 -6.87
CA PRO A 110 3.83 -11.48 -5.41
C PRO A 110 4.75 -10.45 -4.72
N PHE A 111 5.61 -9.73 -5.45
CA PHE A 111 6.68 -8.89 -4.89
C PHE A 111 6.57 -7.38 -5.18
N GLU A 112 5.47 -6.88 -5.75
CA GLU A 112 5.24 -5.44 -5.89
C GLU A 112 4.67 -4.84 -4.59
N GLU A 113 5.49 -4.83 -3.53
CA GLU A 113 5.19 -4.09 -2.31
C GLU A 113 6.08 -2.85 -2.20
N GLU A 114 5.45 -1.68 -2.29
CA GLU A 114 6.05 -0.42 -1.83
C GLU A 114 6.44 -0.56 -0.36
N ALA A 115 7.71 -0.38 -0.06
CA ALA A 115 8.21 -0.51 1.29
C ALA A 115 8.12 0.79 2.06
N ILE A 116 7.65 0.69 3.31
CA ILE A 116 7.32 1.83 4.17
C ILE A 116 7.63 1.60 5.66
#